data_AF-A3X6Y3-F1
#
_entry.id   AF-A3X6Y3-F1
#
_cell.length_a   1.000
_cell.length_b   1.000
_cell.length_c   1.000
_cell.angle_alpha   90.00
_cell.angle_beta   90.00
_cell.angle_gamma   90.00
#
_symmetry.space_group_name_H-M   'P 1'
#
loop_
_entity.id
_entity.type
_entity.pdbx_description
1 polymer ?
#
loop_
_entity_poly.entity_id
_entity_poly.type
_entity_poly.pdbx_seq_one_letter_code
_entity_poly.pdbx_strand_id
1 'polypeptide(L)'
;MPSQSANAVQTGNNSAMISNNHGLKELLLLNFTGISAQGDDMKHALAIPIICAALLMAAAPAQAADCYADYKAKQNNPLKLHYGVIQIRGACNKAAAQGEIQSRIAASGWTLLNVMSVFGPEGLQRRKANAGPYYLRF
;
A
#
# COMPACT_ATOMS: atom_id res chain seq x y z
N MET A 1 -16.62 -51.71 34.55
CA MET A 1 -17.24 -51.94 33.24
C MET A 1 -18.71 -51.59 33.35
N PRO A 2 -19.36 -50.91 32.40
CA PRO A 2 -18.82 -50.10 31.30
C PRO A 2 -19.50 -48.71 31.15
N SER A 3 -19.02 -47.95 30.15
CA SER A 3 -19.80 -47.03 29.29
C SER A 3 -20.17 -45.63 29.83
N GLN A 4 -19.86 -44.49 29.20
CA GLN A 4 -19.35 -44.16 27.87
C GLN A 4 -18.81 -42.70 27.85
N SER A 5 -17.73 -42.48 27.07
CA SER A 5 -17.41 -41.39 26.12
C SER A 5 -18.17 -40.04 26.22
N ALA A 6 -17.60 -38.84 26.01
CA ALA A 6 -16.36 -38.43 25.36
C ALA A 6 -15.97 -36.99 25.80
N ASN A 7 -14.65 -36.75 25.89
CA ASN A 7 -14.07 -35.41 25.85
C ASN A 7 -14.29 -34.79 24.46
N ALA A 8 -14.79 -33.55 24.42
CA ALA A 8 -14.78 -32.75 23.21
C ALA A 8 -13.40 -32.09 23.05
N VAL A 9 -12.54 -32.71 22.24
CA VAL A 9 -11.40 -32.08 21.59
C VAL A 9 -11.86 -31.65 20.20
N GLN A 10 -11.51 -30.42 19.83
CA GLN A 10 -10.96 -30.00 18.53
C GLN A 10 -11.60 -28.74 17.92
N THR A 11 -10.67 -27.84 17.58
CA THR A 11 -10.58 -26.99 16.39
C THR A 11 -11.49 -25.78 16.28
N GLY A 12 -10.82 -24.64 16.14
CA GLY A 12 -11.44 -23.39 15.76
C GLY A 12 -12.03 -23.42 14.37
N ASN A 13 -12.91 -22.46 14.16
CA ASN A 13 -13.40 -22.03 12.87
C ASN A 13 -13.79 -20.55 13.01
N ASN A 14 -12.80 -19.69 12.73
CA ASN A 14 -12.94 -18.41 12.03
C ASN A 14 -14.32 -17.73 12.18
N SER A 15 -14.45 -16.94 13.25
CA SER A 15 -15.49 -15.91 13.34
C SER A 15 -15.33 -14.96 12.16
N ALA A 16 -16.27 -15.11 11.22
CA ALA A 16 -16.76 -14.11 10.27
C ALA A 16 -15.75 -13.06 9.79
N MET A 17 -15.13 -13.35 8.64
CA MET A 17 -14.92 -12.29 7.67
C MET A 17 -16.31 -11.80 7.24
N ILE A 18 -16.59 -10.50 7.31
CA ILE A 18 -17.27 -9.74 6.25
C ILE A 18 -17.29 -8.26 6.63
N SER A 19 -16.76 -7.48 5.68
CA SER A 19 -16.79 -6.03 5.53
C SER A 19 -18.07 -5.37 6.03
N ASN A 20 -17.96 -4.40 6.94
CA ASN A 20 -19.06 -3.52 7.28
C ASN A 20 -19.12 -2.38 6.24
N ASN A 21 -19.78 -2.65 5.11
CA ASN A 21 -20.15 -1.63 4.13
C ASN A 21 -21.57 -1.17 4.49
N HIS A 22 -21.68 -0.17 5.38
CA HIS A 22 -22.98 0.38 5.75
C HIS A 22 -23.60 1.04 4.52
N GLY A 23 -24.64 0.39 4.01
CA GLY A 23 -25.31 0.72 2.77
C GLY A 23 -26.04 2.05 2.83
N LEU A 24 -25.81 2.86 1.79
CA LEU A 24 -26.79 3.81 1.28
C LEU A 24 -27.04 3.42 -0.16
N LYS A 25 -27.99 2.52 -0.35
CA LYS A 25 -28.60 2.22 -1.63
C LYS A 25 -30.11 2.22 -1.44
N GLU A 26 -30.79 2.76 -2.45
CA GLU A 26 -32.24 2.92 -2.59
C GLU A 26 -32.76 4.18 -1.86
N LEU A 27 -33.27 5.22 -2.52
CA LEU A 27 -34.26 5.15 -3.59
C LEU A 27 -34.21 6.40 -4.48
N LEU A 28 -34.27 6.14 -5.78
CA LEU A 28 -34.51 7.05 -6.91
C LEU A 28 -35.54 8.15 -6.61
N LEU A 29 -35.21 9.41 -6.89
CA LEU A 29 -36.09 10.39 -7.56
C LEU A 29 -35.21 11.48 -8.21
N LEU A 30 -34.56 11.11 -9.32
CA LEU A 30 -34.08 12.13 -10.26
C LEU A 30 -35.33 12.74 -10.92
N ASN A 31 -35.70 13.94 -10.49
CA ASN A 31 -36.67 14.78 -11.18
C ASN A 31 -36.09 15.15 -12.54
N PHE A 32 -36.40 14.36 -13.56
CA PHE A 32 -36.16 14.74 -14.94
C PHE A 32 -37.27 15.69 -15.36
N THR A 33 -36.98 16.99 -15.32
CA THR A 33 -37.76 18.00 -16.05
C THR A 33 -37.73 17.60 -17.53
N GLY A 34 -38.90 17.30 -18.09
CA GLY A 34 -39.03 16.81 -19.46
C GLY A 34 -38.27 17.69 -20.45
N ILE A 35 -37.34 17.09 -21.18
CA ILE A 35 -36.73 17.70 -22.36
C ILE A 35 -37.79 17.70 -23.46
N SER A 36 -38.34 18.88 -23.73
CA SER A 36 -39.14 19.14 -24.92
C SER A 36 -38.23 19.06 -26.14
N ALA A 37 -38.42 18.03 -26.97
CA ALA A 37 -37.84 17.96 -28.29
C ALA A 37 -38.47 19.06 -29.17
N GLN A 38 -37.72 20.11 -29.46
CA GLN A 38 -38.03 21.03 -30.56
C GLN A 38 -37.13 20.66 -31.75
N GLY A 39 -37.73 19.97 -32.72
CA GLY A 39 -37.24 19.97 -34.09
C GLY A 39 -37.73 21.23 -34.78
N ASP A 40 -36.78 22.01 -35.32
CA ASP A 40 -36.72 22.46 -36.71
C ASP A 40 -35.77 23.68 -36.78
N ASP A 41 -34.57 23.48 -37.32
CA ASP A 41 -34.12 24.15 -38.55
C ASP A 41 -32.63 23.83 -38.81
N MET A 42 -32.35 23.32 -40.01
CA MET A 42 -31.03 22.89 -40.46
C MET A 42 -30.06 24.06 -40.66
N LYS A 43 -29.01 24.11 -39.84
CA LYS A 43 -27.64 24.61 -40.16
C LYS A 43 -26.81 24.59 -38.87
N HIS A 44 -25.52 24.32 -38.95
CA HIS A 44 -24.60 24.07 -37.81
C HIS A 44 -24.51 22.61 -37.32
N ALA A 45 -24.71 21.66 -38.23
CA ALA A 45 -24.10 20.34 -38.09
C ALA A 45 -22.58 20.48 -38.25
N LEU A 46 -21.83 20.61 -37.15
CA LEU A 46 -20.41 20.22 -36.98
C LEU A 46 -19.71 20.79 -35.72
N ALA A 47 -20.41 21.41 -34.76
CA ALA A 47 -19.72 22.06 -33.62
C ALA A 47 -19.85 21.37 -32.25
N ILE A 48 -20.55 20.23 -32.13
CA ILE A 48 -20.97 19.71 -30.82
C ILE A 48 -20.22 18.45 -30.30
N PRO A 49 -19.52 17.58 -31.08
CA PRO A 49 -18.95 16.36 -30.49
C PRO A 49 -17.55 16.56 -29.88
N ILE A 50 -17.01 17.78 -29.81
CA ILE A 50 -15.62 18.00 -29.37
C ILE A 50 -15.49 18.17 -27.84
N ILE A 51 -16.57 18.50 -27.11
CA ILE A 51 -16.46 18.91 -25.71
C ILE A 51 -16.55 17.73 -24.71
N CYS A 52 -17.10 16.57 -25.10
CA CYS A 52 -17.29 15.44 -24.18
C CYS A 52 -16.09 14.48 -24.04
N ALA A 53 -15.05 14.59 -24.87
CA ALA A 53 -13.90 13.67 -24.85
C ALA A 53 -12.73 14.13 -23.93
N ALA A 54 -12.82 15.30 -23.29
CA ALA A 54 -11.67 15.94 -22.63
C ALA A 54 -11.45 15.58 -21.15
N LEU A 55 -12.36 14.84 -20.49
CA LEU A 55 -12.30 14.65 -19.02
C LEU A 55 -11.67 13.32 -18.53
N LEU A 56 -11.13 12.48 -19.40
CA LEU A 56 -10.61 11.14 -19.02
C LEU A 56 -9.09 11.07 -18.75
N MET A 57 -8.33 12.17 -18.81
CA MET A 57 -6.85 12.10 -18.84
C MET A 57 -6.09 12.42 -17.54
N ALA A 58 -6.73 12.51 -16.37
CA ALA A 58 -6.05 13.01 -15.14
C ALA A 58 -5.86 11.98 -14.00
N ALA A 59 -6.04 10.68 -14.24
CA ALA A 59 -5.62 9.66 -13.27
C ALA A 59 -4.19 9.19 -13.60
N ALA A 60 -3.21 10.07 -13.41
CA ALA A 60 -1.82 9.63 -13.42
C ALA A 60 -1.64 8.62 -12.27
N PRO A 61 -1.08 7.42 -12.53
CA PRO A 61 -0.69 6.56 -11.43
C PRO A 61 0.27 7.36 -10.56
N ALA A 62 -0.01 7.45 -9.27
CA ALA A 62 0.98 7.87 -8.30
C ALA A 62 2.09 6.81 -8.37
N GLN A 63 3.05 7.05 -9.25
CA GLN A 63 4.31 6.33 -9.30
C GLN A 63 4.92 6.62 -7.94
N ALA A 64 4.76 5.69 -7.00
CA ALA A 64 5.46 5.76 -5.73
C ALA A 64 6.94 5.79 -6.11
N ALA A 65 7.56 6.96 -5.98
CA ALA A 65 8.98 7.09 -6.21
C ALA A 65 9.66 6.03 -5.35
N ASP A 66 10.53 5.23 -5.96
CA ASP A 66 11.23 4.17 -5.24
C ASP A 66 11.95 4.78 -4.03
N CYS A 67 11.44 4.45 -2.84
CA CYS A 67 11.94 5.02 -1.59
C CYS A 67 12.88 4.03 -0.93
N TYR A 68 14.01 4.53 -0.46
CA TYR A 68 15.00 3.72 0.23
C TYR A 68 15.35 4.35 1.56
N ALA A 69 15.77 3.52 2.50
CA ALA A 69 16.27 3.96 3.77
C ALA A 69 17.56 3.22 4.10
N ASP A 70 18.48 3.93 4.73
CA ASP A 70 19.67 3.34 5.30
C ASP A 70 19.57 3.33 6.81
N TYR A 71 20.03 2.24 7.42
CA TYR A 71 19.82 1.98 8.82
C TYR A 71 21.00 1.24 9.44
N LYS A 72 21.05 1.29 10.77
CA LYS A 72 21.95 0.49 11.59
C LYS A 72 21.14 -0.47 12.43
N ALA A 73 21.61 -1.69 12.57
CA ALA A 73 20.96 -2.70 13.40
C ALA A 73 21.99 -3.54 14.16
N LYS A 74 21.54 -4.16 15.24
CA LYS A 74 22.32 -5.06 16.08
C LYS A 74 21.66 -6.43 16.22
N GLN A 75 22.45 -7.46 16.38
CA GLN A 75 22.00 -8.76 16.86
C GLN A 75 22.80 -9.06 18.12
N ASN A 76 22.15 -9.58 19.15
CA ASN A 76 22.82 -9.94 20.40
C ASN A 76 23.16 -11.44 20.40
N ASN A 77 24.21 -11.82 21.13
CA ASN A 77 24.60 -13.21 21.42
C ASN A 77 24.83 -14.12 20.18
N PRO A 78 25.95 -13.97 19.45
CA PRO A 78 27.04 -13.02 19.65
C PRO A 78 26.68 -11.61 19.15
N LEU A 79 27.29 -10.57 19.77
CA LEU A 79 27.04 -9.19 19.36
C LEU A 79 27.53 -8.95 17.93
N LYS A 80 26.60 -8.62 17.04
CA LYS A 80 26.87 -8.22 15.66
C LYS A 80 26.24 -6.87 15.38
N LEU A 81 26.94 -6.04 14.64
CA LEU A 81 26.43 -4.76 14.14
C LEU A 81 26.48 -4.79 12.62
N HIS A 82 25.48 -4.19 11.97
CA HIS A 82 25.56 -3.96 10.54
C HIS A 82 24.86 -2.68 10.11
N TYR A 83 25.28 -2.22 8.94
CA TYR A 83 24.62 -1.18 8.17
C TYR A 83 23.89 -1.85 7.00
N GLY A 84 22.67 -1.42 6.73
CA GLY A 84 21.84 -1.97 5.65
C GLY A 84 21.15 -0.87 4.88
N VAL A 85 20.75 -1.20 3.66
CA VAL A 85 19.89 -0.38 2.82
C VAL A 85 18.68 -1.22 2.45
N ILE A 86 17.50 -0.64 2.49
CA ILE A 86 16.23 -1.33 2.28
C ILE A 86 15.27 -0.43 1.52
N GLN A 87 14.49 -1.03 0.62
CA GLN A 87 13.41 -0.35 -0.07
C GLN A 87 12.20 -0.25 0.86
N ILE A 88 11.64 0.94 1.01
CA ILE A 88 10.47 1.25 1.82
C ILE A 88 9.25 1.19 0.90
N ARG A 89 8.26 0.37 1.27
CA ARG A 89 7.01 0.21 0.52
C ARG A 89 5.96 1.23 0.92
N GLY A 90 6.07 1.77 2.14
CA GLY A 90 5.20 2.80 2.68
C GLY A 90 5.58 4.22 2.25
N ALA A 91 5.06 5.18 3.01
CA ALA A 91 5.39 6.60 2.81
C ALA A 91 6.90 6.85 2.95
N CYS A 92 7.46 7.71 2.09
CA CYS A 92 8.88 8.02 2.08
C CYS A 92 9.29 9.01 3.19
N ASN A 93 9.15 8.58 4.44
CA ASN A 93 9.53 9.34 5.62
C ASN A 93 10.14 8.42 6.69
N LYS A 94 10.89 9.01 7.62
CA LYS A 94 11.61 8.26 8.66
C LYS A 94 10.70 7.43 9.57
N ALA A 95 9.51 7.94 9.91
CA ALA A 95 8.60 7.26 10.83
C ALA A 95 8.02 5.98 10.21
N ALA A 96 7.55 6.06 8.96
CA ALA A 96 7.08 4.91 8.20
C ALA A 96 8.22 3.90 7.97
N ALA A 97 9.41 4.38 7.61
CA ALA A 97 10.58 3.54 7.42
C ALA A 97 10.95 2.78 8.70
N GLN A 98 10.95 3.44 9.87
CA GLN A 98 11.34 2.79 11.12
C GLN A 98 10.48 1.56 11.44
N GLY A 99 9.15 1.69 11.36
CA GLY A 99 8.24 0.58 11.64
C GLY A 99 8.40 -0.58 10.65
N GLU A 100 8.50 -0.26 9.35
CA GLU A 100 8.67 -1.27 8.31
C GLU A 100 10.02 -2.02 8.45
N ILE A 101 11.11 -1.28 8.66
CA ILE A 101 12.45 -1.85 8.81
C ILE A 101 12.49 -2.76 10.05
N GLN A 102 12.00 -2.27 11.19
CA GLN A 102 12.00 -3.03 12.43
C GLN A 102 11.25 -4.35 12.27
N SER A 103 10.08 -4.33 11.62
CA SER A 103 9.31 -5.55 11.36
C SER A 103 10.04 -6.54 10.46
N ARG A 104 10.70 -6.07 9.40
CA ARG A 104 11.34 -6.94 8.40
C ARG A 104 12.61 -7.60 8.92
N ILE A 105 13.45 -6.84 9.62
CA ILE A 105 14.75 -7.36 10.08
C ILE A 105 14.63 -8.20 11.36
N ALA A 106 13.57 -8.00 12.15
CA ALA A 106 13.31 -8.77 13.37
C ALA A 106 13.17 -10.27 13.11
N ALA A 107 12.60 -10.68 11.96
CA ALA A 107 12.48 -12.09 11.57
C ALA A 107 13.85 -12.79 11.41
N SER A 108 14.92 -12.02 11.22
CA SER A 108 16.29 -12.51 11.13
C SER A 108 17.10 -12.29 12.42
N GLY A 109 16.44 -11.93 13.52
CA GLY A 109 17.08 -11.70 14.82
C GLY A 109 17.81 -10.36 14.94
N TRP A 110 17.61 -9.44 14.00
CA TRP A 110 18.16 -8.10 14.06
C TRP A 110 17.23 -7.15 14.80
N THR A 111 17.80 -6.25 15.59
CA THR A 111 17.14 -5.15 16.28
C THR A 111 17.57 -3.84 15.64
N LEU A 112 16.61 -3.05 15.17
CA LEU A 112 16.85 -1.73 14.59
C LEU A 112 17.44 -0.80 15.66
N LEU A 113 18.55 -0.14 15.34
CA LEU A 113 19.16 0.88 16.21
C LEU A 113 18.78 2.28 15.79
N ASN A 114 18.92 2.59 14.50
CA ASN A 114 18.61 3.92 13.98
C ASN A 114 18.38 3.89 12.47
N VAL A 115 17.45 4.71 12.00
CA VAL A 115 17.28 5.05 10.59
C VAL A 115 18.11 6.30 10.31
N MET A 116 19.15 6.14 9.49
CA MET A 116 20.10 7.21 9.20
C MET A 116 19.44 8.27 8.31
N SER A 117 19.02 7.87 7.11
CA SER A 117 18.32 8.71 6.15
C SER A 117 17.30 7.91 5.35
N VAL A 118 16.40 8.67 4.73
CA VAL A 118 15.45 8.18 3.72
C VAL A 118 15.76 8.96 2.44
N PHE A 119 15.85 8.28 1.31
CA PHE A 119 16.38 8.81 0.05
C PHE A 119 15.77 8.11 -1.17
N GLY A 120 15.91 8.71 -2.35
CA GLY A 120 15.45 8.15 -3.61
C GLY A 120 16.48 7.25 -4.29
N PRO A 121 16.18 6.72 -5.49
CA PRO A 121 17.05 5.77 -6.19
C PRO A 121 18.46 6.33 -6.49
N GLU A 122 18.62 7.64 -6.61
CA GLU A 122 19.91 8.31 -6.83
C GLU A 122 20.92 8.06 -5.68
N GLY A 123 20.43 7.77 -4.48
CA GLY A 123 21.26 7.55 -3.30
C GLY A 123 21.77 6.11 -3.13
N LEU A 124 21.28 5.16 -3.92
CA LEU A 124 21.54 3.73 -3.73
C LEU A 124 23.01 3.35 -3.98
N GLN A 125 23.54 3.76 -5.13
CA GLN A 125 24.86 3.31 -5.60
C GLN A 125 25.97 3.69 -4.63
N ARG A 126 25.90 4.89 -4.04
CA ARG A 126 26.88 5.39 -3.06
C ARG A 126 26.88 4.58 -1.75
N ARG A 127 25.80 3.86 -1.44
CA ARG A 127 25.64 3.10 -0.19
C ARG A 127 25.84 1.60 -0.36
N LYS A 128 25.93 1.11 -1.60
CA LYS A 128 26.08 -0.31 -1.94
C LYS A 128 27.30 -0.95 -1.27
N ALA A 129 28.47 -0.31 -1.39
CA ALA A 129 29.70 -0.83 -0.78
C ALA A 129 29.62 -0.88 0.75
N ASN A 130 29.01 0.14 1.38
CA ASN A 130 28.88 0.21 2.83
C ASN A 130 27.88 -0.83 3.39
N ALA A 131 26.80 -1.11 2.65
CA ALA A 131 25.79 -2.09 3.06
C ALA A 131 26.21 -3.53 2.81
N GLY A 132 27.09 -3.76 1.82
CA GLY A 132 27.63 -5.08 1.49
C GLY A 132 26.53 -6.14 1.37
N PRO A 133 26.54 -7.21 2.19
CA PRO A 133 25.55 -8.29 2.11
C PRO A 133 24.14 -7.90 2.56
N TYR A 134 23.96 -6.71 3.16
CA TYR A 134 22.66 -6.19 3.63
C TYR A 134 22.09 -5.10 2.72
N TYR A 135 22.64 -4.96 1.51
CA TYR A 135 22.11 -4.09 0.48
C TYR A 135 20.85 -4.70 -0.14
N LEU A 136 19.70 -4.07 0.09
CA LEU A 136 18.37 -4.47 -0.42
C LEU A 136 17.99 -5.93 -0.11
N ARG A 137 18.55 -6.49 0.97
CA ARG A 137 18.36 -7.90 1.34
C ARG A 137 17.04 -8.17 2.03
N PHE A 138 16.66 -7.29 2.95
CA PHE A 138 15.47 -7.42 3.77
C PHE A 138 14.32 -6.72 3.12
#